data_AF-A0A7S2Z3J8-F1
#
_entry.id   AF-A0A7S2Z3J8-F1
#
_cell.length_a   1.000
_cell.length_b   1.000
_cell.length_c   1.000
_cell.angle_alpha   90.00
_cell.angle_beta   90.00
_cell.angle_gamma   90.00
#
_symmetry.space_group_name_H-M   'P 1'
#
loop_
_entity.id
_entity.type
_entity.pdbx_description
1 polymer ?
#
loop_
_entity_poly.entity_id
_entity_poly.type
_entity_poly.pdbx_seq_one_letter_code
_entity_poly.pdbx_strand_id
1 'polypeptide(L)'
;EAYRQAVANGATGKVEPTVLKPREGSPEQGEMKMAEIGLYGDVHLRFLSGNFSGDFMPGYEQVESQDISYGLQRLDHCVGNVPDMLAAYNYLVNATGFHEFAEFTAEDVGTVDSGLNSIVAASNNEMVLFPINEPTFGTKRKSQIQTYLEQNVGAGVQHLAL
;
A
#
# COMPACT_ATOMS: atom_id res chain seq x y z
N GLU A 1 -1.90 -8.29 16.61
CA GLU A 1 -2.15 -6.94 17.14
C GLU A 1 -2.57 -5.95 16.06
N ALA A 2 -1.73 -5.67 15.06
CA ALA A 2 -2.04 -4.75 13.96
C ALA A 2 -3.44 -4.94 13.35
N TYR A 3 -3.76 -6.16 12.89
CA TYR A 3 -5.11 -6.48 12.35
C TYR A 3 -6.24 -6.16 13.32
N ARG A 4 -6.09 -6.56 14.60
CA ARG A 4 -7.12 -6.37 15.64
C ARG A 4 -7.39 -4.89 15.86
N GLN A 5 -6.33 -4.09 15.96
CA GLN A 5 -6.43 -2.63 16.15
C GLN A 5 -7.06 -1.97 14.92
N ALA A 6 -6.61 -2.34 13.72
CA ALA A 6 -7.16 -1.80 12.48
C ALA A 6 -8.66 -2.06 12.35
N VAL A 7 -9.10 -3.30 12.57
CA VAL A 7 -10.53 -3.67 12.51
C VAL A 7 -11.33 -2.97 13.63
N ALA A 8 -10.78 -2.86 14.83
CA ALA A 8 -11.42 -2.11 15.92
C ALA A 8 -11.60 -0.62 15.58
N ASN A 9 -10.72 -0.06 14.74
CA ASN A 9 -10.79 1.31 14.25
C ASN A 9 -11.53 1.45 12.90
N GLY A 10 -12.32 0.44 12.50
CA GLY A 10 -13.20 0.53 11.32
C GLY A 10 -12.62 -0.03 10.03
N ALA A 11 -11.42 -0.63 10.05
CA ALA A 11 -10.91 -1.32 8.87
C ALA A 11 -11.75 -2.56 8.54
N THR A 12 -11.97 -2.81 7.25
CA THR A 12 -12.61 -4.05 6.80
C THR A 12 -11.58 -5.19 6.79
N GLY A 13 -11.76 -6.18 7.66
CA GLY A 13 -10.95 -7.40 7.66
C GLY A 13 -11.14 -8.22 6.38
N LYS A 14 -10.04 -8.67 5.76
CA LYS A 14 -10.03 -9.48 4.53
C LYS A 14 -9.51 -10.89 4.78
N VAL A 15 -8.41 -11.01 5.52
CA VAL A 15 -7.83 -12.28 5.94
C VAL A 15 -7.52 -12.19 7.43
N GLU A 16 -8.15 -13.05 8.23
CA GLU A 16 -7.90 -13.12 9.66
C GLU A 16 -6.45 -13.57 9.95
N PRO A 17 -5.89 -13.20 11.12
CA PRO A 17 -4.53 -13.57 11.49
C PRO A 17 -4.28 -15.08 11.40
N THR A 18 -3.40 -15.46 10.49
CA THR A 18 -3.04 -16.84 10.19
C THR A 18 -1.57 -17.07 10.48
N VAL A 19 -1.24 -18.19 11.14
CA VAL A 19 0.14 -18.62 11.37
C VAL A 19 0.58 -19.51 10.21
N LEU A 20 1.64 -19.10 9.55
CA LEU A 20 2.34 -19.83 8.50
C LEU A 20 3.57 -20.49 9.14
N LYS A 21 3.71 -21.80 8.92
CA LYS A 21 4.81 -22.60 9.47
C LYS A 21 5.57 -23.31 8.36
N PRO A 22 6.89 -23.53 8.52
CA PRO A 22 7.66 -24.36 7.63
C PRO A 22 7.02 -25.75 7.45
N ARG A 23 7.28 -26.38 6.31
CA ARG A 23 6.86 -27.77 6.08
C ARG A 23 7.61 -28.68 7.05
N GLU A 24 6.94 -29.72 7.55
CA GLU A 24 7.60 -30.71 8.38
C GLU A 24 8.81 -31.32 7.64
N GLY A 25 9.98 -31.27 8.28
CA GLY A 25 11.24 -31.74 7.71
C GLY A 25 12.01 -30.74 6.85
N SER A 26 11.51 -29.50 6.66
CA SER A 26 12.30 -28.44 6.00
C SER A 26 13.44 -27.92 6.88
N PRO A 27 14.52 -27.38 6.31
CA PRO A 27 15.61 -26.75 7.08
C PRO A 27 15.21 -25.42 7.74
N GLU A 28 14.15 -24.78 7.25
CA GLU A 28 13.62 -23.50 7.75
C GLU A 28 13.08 -23.62 9.17
N GLN A 29 13.16 -22.54 9.93
CA GLN A 29 12.75 -22.48 11.34
C GLN A 29 11.84 -21.28 11.62
N GLY A 30 11.19 -21.30 12.78
CA GLY A 30 10.32 -20.21 13.24
C GLY A 30 8.93 -20.24 12.59
N GLU A 31 8.21 -19.13 12.71
CA GLU A 31 6.88 -18.96 12.12
C GLU A 31 6.67 -17.53 11.63
N MET A 32 5.77 -17.36 10.66
CA MET A 32 5.29 -16.07 10.22
C MET A 32 3.79 -15.96 10.51
N LYS A 33 3.32 -14.77 10.87
CA LYS A 33 1.91 -14.42 11.07
C LYS A 33 1.53 -13.42 10.00
N MET A 34 0.46 -13.72 9.29
CA MET A 34 -0.06 -12.90 8.19
C MET A 34 -1.51 -12.54 8.46
N ALA A 35 -1.91 -11.31 8.13
CA ALA A 35 -3.29 -10.86 8.16
C ALA A 35 -3.50 -9.76 7.12
N GLU A 36 -4.74 -9.52 6.68
CA GLU A 36 -5.05 -8.51 5.67
C GLU A 36 -6.29 -7.69 6.01
N ILE A 37 -6.22 -6.38 5.76
CA ILE A 37 -7.38 -5.50 5.73
C ILE A 37 -7.56 -4.94 4.31
N GLY A 38 -8.76 -4.49 3.98
CA GLY A 38 -8.97 -3.69 2.76
C GLY A 38 -8.24 -2.35 2.88
N LEU A 39 -7.70 -1.84 1.77
CA LEU A 39 -7.05 -0.53 1.70
C LEU A 39 -7.90 0.47 0.89
N TYR A 40 -8.00 0.27 -0.43
CA TYR A 40 -8.91 0.96 -1.34
C TYR A 40 -9.16 0.10 -2.58
N GLY A 41 -10.36 0.18 -3.16
CA GLY A 41 -10.77 -0.73 -4.24
C GLY A 41 -10.59 -2.20 -3.83
N ASP A 42 -9.92 -2.98 -4.67
CA ASP A 42 -9.56 -4.38 -4.41
C ASP A 42 -8.14 -4.56 -3.84
N VAL A 43 -7.47 -3.46 -3.47
CA VAL A 43 -6.13 -3.49 -2.88
C VAL A 43 -6.25 -3.82 -1.38
N HIS A 44 -5.42 -4.76 -0.92
CA HIS A 44 -5.33 -5.14 0.49
C HIS A 44 -4.02 -4.64 1.10
N LEU A 45 -4.07 -4.20 2.37
CA LEU A 45 -2.89 -3.99 3.19
C LEU A 45 -2.60 -5.25 4.00
N ARG A 46 -1.48 -5.91 3.71
CA ARG A 46 -1.04 -7.13 4.37
C ARG A 46 -0.05 -6.83 5.50
N PHE A 47 -0.35 -7.31 6.69
CA PHE A 47 0.55 -7.29 7.84
C PHE A 47 1.33 -8.60 7.91
N LEU A 48 2.65 -8.50 8.08
CA LEU A 48 3.55 -9.63 8.31
C LEU A 48 4.32 -9.42 9.61
N SER A 49 4.48 -10.49 10.39
CA SER A 49 5.29 -10.49 11.62
C SER A 49 5.73 -11.91 11.94
N GLY A 50 6.71 -12.10 12.81
CA GLY A 50 7.18 -13.42 13.22
C GLY A 50 8.68 -13.49 13.34
N ASN A 51 9.19 -14.69 13.56
CA ASN A 51 10.61 -15.01 13.69
C ASN A 51 11.06 -16.07 12.67
N PHE A 52 10.29 -16.23 11.59
CA PHE A 52 10.62 -17.13 10.50
C PHE A 52 12.01 -16.81 9.94
N SER A 53 12.80 -17.87 9.72
CA SER A 53 14.15 -17.82 9.17
C SER A 53 14.18 -18.65 7.89
N GLY A 54 13.97 -17.97 6.77
CA GLY A 54 14.05 -18.48 5.40
C GLY A 54 14.06 -17.30 4.43
N ASP A 55 14.24 -17.56 3.13
CA ASP A 55 14.50 -16.50 2.14
C ASP A 55 13.29 -15.56 1.91
N PHE A 56 12.07 -16.04 2.12
CA PHE A 56 10.85 -15.24 1.93
C PHE A 56 9.75 -15.55 2.95
N MET A 57 8.95 -16.59 2.70
CA MET A 57 7.81 -16.99 3.54
C MET A 57 7.67 -18.51 3.54
N PRO A 58 7.12 -19.11 4.62
CA PRO A 58 6.88 -20.55 4.65
C PRO A 58 6.05 -21.04 3.45
N GLY A 59 6.49 -22.13 2.82
CA GLY A 59 5.83 -22.74 1.67
C GLY A 59 6.33 -22.23 0.31
N TYR A 60 7.26 -21.28 0.28
CA TYR A 60 8.02 -20.95 -0.92
C TYR A 60 9.30 -21.79 -0.99
N GLU A 61 9.72 -22.11 -2.22
CA GLU A 61 10.96 -22.84 -2.47
C GLU A 61 12.04 -21.87 -2.96
N GLN A 62 13.27 -22.06 -2.49
CA GLN A 62 14.43 -21.31 -2.95
C GLN A 62 14.66 -21.59 -4.43
N VAL A 63 14.86 -20.54 -5.22
CA VAL A 63 15.20 -20.62 -6.64
C VAL A 63 16.62 -20.10 -6.83
N GLU A 64 17.50 -20.93 -7.35
CA GLU A 64 18.85 -20.50 -7.73
C GLU A 64 18.78 -19.60 -8.97
N SER A 65 19.32 -18.39 -8.86
CA SER A 65 19.44 -17.44 -9.97
C SER A 65 20.80 -16.77 -9.98
N GLN A 66 21.19 -16.21 -11.12
CA GLN A 66 22.34 -15.32 -11.17
C GLN A 66 22.03 -14.03 -10.40
N ASP A 67 23.03 -13.52 -9.66
CA ASP A 67 22.92 -12.24 -8.95
C ASP A 67 23.03 -11.08 -9.95
N ILE A 68 21.92 -10.81 -10.65
CA ILE A 68 21.80 -9.70 -11.60
C ILE A 68 21.07 -8.57 -10.89
N SER A 69 21.74 -7.44 -10.74
CA SER A 69 21.16 -6.22 -10.18
C SER A 69 21.37 -5.04 -11.11
N TYR A 70 20.34 -4.18 -11.21
CA TYR A 70 20.42 -2.87 -11.85
C TYR A 70 20.59 -1.72 -10.84
N GLY A 71 20.87 -2.05 -9.57
CA GLY A 71 21.13 -1.09 -8.51
C GLY A 71 19.93 -0.68 -7.66
N LEU A 72 18.71 -1.16 -7.96
CA LEU A 72 17.52 -0.92 -7.13
C LEU A 72 17.69 -1.53 -5.73
N GLN A 73 17.25 -0.81 -4.69
CA GLN A 73 17.53 -1.17 -3.30
C GLN A 73 16.28 -1.48 -2.47
N ARG A 74 15.22 -0.66 -2.61
CA ARG A 74 14.01 -0.78 -1.79
C ARG A 74 12.83 -0.08 -2.44
N LEU A 75 11.62 -0.44 -2.03
CA LEU A 75 10.45 0.40 -2.30
C LEU A 75 10.60 1.73 -1.52
N ASP A 76 10.39 2.85 -2.20
CA ASP A 76 10.34 4.18 -1.61
C ASP A 76 8.91 4.55 -1.18
N HIS A 77 7.96 4.48 -2.10
CA HIS A 77 6.56 4.75 -1.83
C HIS A 77 5.62 4.01 -2.81
N CYS A 78 4.36 3.84 -2.40
CA CYS A 78 3.31 3.18 -3.18
C CYS A 78 2.11 4.11 -3.30
N VAL A 79 1.77 4.53 -4.52
CA VAL A 79 0.75 5.56 -4.77
C VAL A 79 -0.58 4.95 -5.15
N GLY A 80 -1.64 5.34 -4.44
CA GLY A 80 -3.03 4.98 -4.73
C GLY A 80 -3.77 6.07 -5.48
N ASN A 81 -4.58 5.68 -6.45
CA ASN A 81 -5.58 6.56 -7.06
C ASN A 81 -6.97 6.14 -6.59
N VAL A 82 -7.74 7.10 -6.08
CA VAL A 82 -9.07 6.89 -5.51
C VAL A 82 -10.04 7.95 -6.02
N PRO A 83 -11.36 7.68 -6.00
CA PRO A 83 -12.36 8.68 -6.37
C PRO A 83 -12.55 9.78 -5.31
N ASP A 84 -12.26 9.48 -4.03
CA ASP A 84 -12.38 10.39 -2.89
C ASP A 84 -11.13 10.22 -2.00
N MET A 85 -10.22 11.21 -2.05
CA MET A 85 -8.92 11.15 -1.37
C MET A 85 -9.07 11.19 0.14
N LEU A 86 -9.88 12.11 0.66
CA LEU A 86 -10.04 12.30 2.10
C LEU A 86 -10.71 11.09 2.75
N ALA A 87 -11.70 10.47 2.11
CA ALA A 87 -12.30 9.25 2.62
C ALA A 87 -11.28 8.11 2.73
N ALA A 88 -10.47 7.89 1.68
CA ALA A 88 -9.44 6.86 1.66
C ALA A 88 -8.32 7.13 2.68
N TYR A 89 -7.86 8.38 2.77
CA TYR A 89 -6.85 8.82 3.72
C TYR A 89 -7.31 8.63 5.17
N ASN A 90 -8.52 9.12 5.51
CA ASN A 90 -9.07 8.98 6.86
C ASN A 90 -9.28 7.51 7.23
N TYR A 91 -9.74 6.68 6.29
CA TYR A 91 -9.85 5.23 6.51
C TYR A 91 -8.48 4.62 6.85
N LEU A 92 -7.44 4.92 6.07
CA LEU A 92 -6.08 4.42 6.30
C LEU A 92 -5.54 4.88 7.65
N VAL A 93 -5.57 6.18 7.93
CA VAL A 93 -5.03 6.77 9.16
C VAL A 93 -5.74 6.25 10.40
N ASN A 94 -7.08 6.12 10.38
CA ASN A 94 -7.81 5.53 11.49
C ASN A 94 -7.41 4.07 11.72
N ALA A 95 -7.28 3.29 10.64
CA ALA A 95 -6.91 1.88 10.72
C ALA A 95 -5.47 1.66 11.23
N THR A 96 -4.52 2.51 10.85
CA THR A 96 -3.09 2.25 11.10
C THR A 96 -2.44 3.17 12.14
N GLY A 97 -3.06 4.30 12.44
CA GLY A 97 -2.44 5.37 13.23
C GLY A 97 -1.34 6.13 12.48
N PHE A 98 -1.31 6.03 11.14
CA PHE A 98 -0.39 6.83 10.31
C PHE A 98 -0.70 8.32 10.45
N HIS A 99 0.23 9.17 10.05
CA HIS A 99 0.06 10.63 10.08
C HIS A 99 0.22 11.23 8.69
N GLU A 100 -0.26 12.47 8.54
CA GLU A 100 0.00 13.26 7.34
C GLU A 100 1.48 13.62 7.26
N PHE A 101 2.10 13.31 6.14
CA PHE A 101 3.50 13.66 5.88
C PHE A 101 3.62 14.89 4.96
N ALA A 102 2.80 14.95 3.92
CA ALA A 102 2.76 16.05 2.97
C ALA A 102 1.40 16.10 2.26
N GLU A 103 1.01 17.28 1.81
CA GLU A 103 -0.14 17.51 0.93
C GLU A 103 0.34 18.28 -0.30
N PHE A 104 -0.26 17.95 -1.45
CA PHE A 104 -0.03 18.66 -2.69
C PHE A 104 -1.36 18.94 -3.38
N THR A 105 -1.64 20.21 -3.63
CA THR A 105 -2.89 20.62 -4.29
C THR A 105 -2.68 20.82 -5.79
N ALA A 106 -3.78 20.97 -6.52
CA ALA A 106 -3.74 21.31 -7.94
C ALA A 106 -2.93 22.60 -8.23
N GLU A 107 -2.86 23.53 -7.27
CA GLU A 107 -2.08 24.77 -7.38
C GLU A 107 -0.56 24.49 -7.28
N ASP A 108 -0.17 23.45 -6.54
CA ASP A 108 1.23 23.08 -6.29
C ASP A 108 1.81 22.16 -7.37
N VAL A 109 0.98 21.29 -7.98
CA VAL A 109 1.42 20.22 -8.89
C VAL A 109 0.95 20.44 -10.34
N GLY A 110 -0.02 21.32 -10.55
CA GLY A 110 -0.68 21.50 -11.83
C GLY A 110 0.21 22.16 -12.88
N THR A 111 0.45 21.45 -13.99
CA THR A 111 0.47 22.16 -15.27
C THR A 111 -0.95 22.70 -15.50
N VAL A 112 -1.08 23.91 -16.06
CA VAL A 112 -2.35 24.68 -16.23
C VAL A 112 -3.52 23.89 -16.87
N ASP A 113 -3.26 22.69 -17.40
CA ASP A 113 -4.21 21.91 -18.19
C ASP A 113 -4.82 20.67 -17.49
N SER A 114 -4.18 20.04 -16.47
CA SER A 114 -4.72 18.83 -15.79
C SER A 114 -4.15 18.65 -14.37
N GLY A 115 -4.89 19.07 -13.35
CA GLY A 115 -4.47 18.99 -11.94
C GLY A 115 -4.76 17.63 -11.26
N LEU A 116 -4.27 17.49 -10.03
CA LEU A 116 -4.64 16.47 -9.04
C LEU A 116 -4.53 17.06 -7.64
N ASN A 117 -5.22 16.45 -6.67
CA ASN A 117 -4.92 16.62 -5.25
C ASN A 117 -4.26 15.33 -4.74
N SER A 118 -3.29 15.47 -3.84
CA SER A 118 -2.55 14.37 -3.24
C SER A 118 -2.32 14.60 -1.76
N ILE A 119 -2.49 13.57 -0.95
CA ILE A 119 -2.10 13.55 0.46
C ILE A 119 -1.25 12.31 0.73
N VAL A 120 -0.19 12.46 1.53
CA VAL A 120 0.75 11.39 1.85
C VAL A 120 0.53 10.93 3.29
N ALA A 121 0.13 9.67 3.46
CA ALA A 121 0.10 9.03 4.78
C ALA A 121 1.44 8.32 5.06
N ALA A 122 1.99 8.50 6.26
CA ALA A 122 3.27 7.93 6.66
C ALA A 122 3.21 7.17 7.99
N SER A 123 4.00 6.10 8.09
CA SER A 123 4.32 5.45 9.38
C SER A 123 5.10 6.39 10.30
N ASN A 124 5.12 6.14 11.61
CA ASN A 124 5.80 7.00 12.60
C ASN A 124 7.28 7.32 12.33
N ASN A 125 8.01 6.41 11.67
CA ASN A 125 9.41 6.62 11.28
C ASN A 125 9.57 7.06 9.82
N GLU A 126 8.47 7.38 9.14
CA GLU A 126 8.40 7.87 7.76
C GLU A 126 9.02 6.94 6.71
N MET A 127 9.20 5.65 7.02
CA MET A 127 9.76 4.65 6.10
C MET A 127 8.71 3.97 5.21
N VAL A 128 7.43 4.02 5.58
CA VAL A 128 6.31 3.52 4.78
C VAL A 128 5.46 4.71 4.38
N LEU A 129 5.42 5.00 3.08
CA LEU A 129 4.75 6.15 2.50
C LEU A 129 3.65 5.71 1.52
N PHE A 130 2.44 6.19 1.75
CA PHE A 130 1.28 5.99 0.87
C PHE A 130 0.72 7.34 0.41
N PRO A 131 1.22 7.89 -0.71
CA PRO A 131 0.52 8.97 -1.42
C PRO A 131 -0.83 8.48 -1.96
N ILE A 132 -1.87 9.28 -1.76
CA ILE A 132 -3.24 8.98 -2.21
C ILE A 132 -3.71 10.17 -3.04
N ASN A 133 -4.12 9.91 -4.28
CA ASN A 133 -4.56 10.95 -5.22
C ASN A 133 -6.04 10.84 -5.53
N GLU A 134 -6.67 11.99 -5.77
CA GLU A 134 -8.00 12.10 -6.40
C GLU A 134 -7.95 12.93 -7.69
N PRO A 135 -8.92 12.72 -8.61
CA PRO A 135 -9.04 13.56 -9.79
C PRO A 135 -9.50 14.97 -9.43
N THR A 136 -8.95 15.97 -10.14
CA THR A 136 -9.56 17.29 -10.19
C THR A 136 -10.51 17.38 -11.39
N PHE A 137 -11.58 18.14 -11.22
CA PHE A 137 -12.58 18.38 -12.26
C PHE A 137 -12.58 19.85 -12.69
N GLY A 138 -13.11 20.13 -13.88
CA GLY A 138 -13.16 21.49 -14.43
C GLY A 138 -11.85 21.97 -15.06
N THR A 139 -10.86 21.09 -15.25
CA THR A 139 -9.61 21.37 -15.95
C THR A 139 -9.76 21.24 -17.47
N LYS A 140 -8.91 21.92 -18.24
CA LYS A 140 -8.97 21.94 -19.72
C LYS A 140 -8.79 20.54 -20.34
N ARG A 141 -7.95 19.72 -19.72
CA ARG A 141 -7.75 18.31 -20.06
C ARG A 141 -8.21 17.46 -18.90
N LYS A 142 -8.70 16.27 -19.22
CA LYS A 142 -9.10 15.26 -18.24
C LYS A 142 -7.93 14.90 -17.33
N SER A 143 -8.16 14.85 -16.03
CA SER A 143 -7.17 14.37 -15.06
C SER A 143 -6.70 12.95 -15.43
N GLN A 144 -5.39 12.73 -15.34
CA GLN A 144 -4.78 11.42 -15.48
C GLN A 144 -5.27 10.44 -14.39
N ILE A 145 -5.67 10.96 -13.23
CA ILE A 145 -6.25 10.16 -12.14
C ILE A 145 -7.63 9.64 -12.58
N GLN A 146 -8.46 10.50 -13.18
CA GLN A 146 -9.76 10.09 -13.73
C GLN A 146 -9.58 9.06 -14.86
N THR A 147 -8.59 9.27 -15.73
CA THR A 147 -8.27 8.29 -16.78
C THR A 147 -7.86 6.94 -16.17
N TYR A 148 -7.04 6.93 -15.12
CA TYR A 148 -6.70 5.71 -14.39
C TYR A 148 -7.96 5.02 -13.85
N LEU A 149 -8.81 5.73 -13.12
CA LEU A 149 -10.01 5.15 -12.49
C LEU A 149 -10.94 4.49 -13.51
N GLU A 150 -11.07 5.06 -14.71
CA GLU A 150 -11.88 4.46 -15.77
C GLU A 150 -11.26 3.22 -16.40
N GLN A 151 -9.96 3.24 -16.65
CA GLN A 151 -9.27 2.11 -17.27
C GLN A 151 -9.02 0.96 -16.28
N ASN A 152 -8.80 1.29 -15.01
CA ASN A 152 -8.66 0.33 -13.92
C ASN A 152 -10.02 -0.13 -13.36
N VAL A 153 -11.12 0.52 -13.76
CA VAL A 153 -12.49 0.25 -13.29
C VAL A 153 -12.62 0.43 -11.77
N GLY A 154 -12.00 1.48 -11.24
CA GLY A 154 -12.03 1.84 -9.83
C GLY A 154 -10.67 2.19 -9.24
N ALA A 155 -10.64 2.31 -7.93
CA ALA A 155 -9.45 2.64 -7.16
C ALA A 155 -8.38 1.55 -7.24
N GLY A 156 -7.11 1.94 -7.13
CA GLY A 156 -6.00 0.99 -7.19
C GLY A 156 -4.62 1.65 -7.06
N VAL A 157 -3.57 0.82 -7.12
CA VAL A 157 -2.18 1.29 -7.12
C VAL A 157 -1.83 1.84 -8.51
N GLN A 158 -1.43 3.11 -8.56
CA GLN A 158 -1.00 3.77 -9.78
C GLN A 158 0.46 3.46 -10.11
N HIS A 159 1.36 3.66 -9.14
CA HIS A 159 2.79 3.45 -9.35
C HIS A 159 3.51 3.07 -8.05
N LEU A 160 4.70 2.49 -8.23
CA LEU A 160 5.65 2.14 -7.19
C LEU A 160 6.98 2.83 -7.51
N ALA A 161 7.55 3.55 -6.55
CA ALA A 161 8.88 4.10 -6.66
C ALA A 161 9.89 3.13 -6.01
N LEU A 162 10.97 2.80 -6.73
CA LEU A 162 11.98 1.80 -6.36
C LEU A 162 13.39 2.43 -6.26
#